data_AF-A0A3S0G160-F1
#
_entry.id   AF-A0A3S0G160-F1
#
_cell.length_a   1.000
_cell.length_b   1.000
_cell.length_c   1.000
_cell.angle_alpha   90.00
_cell.angle_beta   90.00
_cell.angle_gamma   90.00
#
_symmetry.space_group_name_H-M   'P 1'
#
loop_
_entity.id
_entity.type
_entity.pdbx_description
1 polymer ?
#
loop_
_entity_poly.entity_id
_entity_poly.type
_entity_poly.pdbx_seq_one_letter_code
_entity_poly.pdbx_strand_id
1 'polypeptide(L)' 'MQGLTTGLLHLTELESADIEGNDRVTVAATIRAEVISDAAIEHIVGGLSLEASVASARWTARHGE' A
#
# COMPACT_ATOMS: atom_id res chain seq x y z
N MET A 1 -4.71 20.04 -4.24
CA MET A 1 -4.24 18.69 -3.84
C MET A 1 -2.73 18.69 -4.01
N GLN A 2 -2.00 18.84 -2.91
CA GLN A 2 -0.54 18.90 -2.93
C GLN A 2 -0.03 17.48 -3.06
N GLY A 3 0.75 17.22 -4.11
CA GLY A 3 1.34 15.92 -4.39
C GLY A 3 2.06 15.41 -3.15
N LEU A 4 1.68 14.22 -2.70
CA LEU A 4 2.47 13.47 -1.74
C LEU A 4 3.90 13.43 -2.26
N THR A 5 4.86 13.77 -1.42
CA THR A 5 6.28 13.60 -1.69
C THR A 5 6.59 12.09 -1.75
N THR A 6 6.05 11.39 -2.75
CA THR A 6 6.33 9.98 -3.07
C THR A 6 7.77 9.78 -3.52
N GLY A 7 8.54 10.85 -3.72
CA GLY A 7 9.96 10.78 -4.07
C GLY A 7 10.84 10.05 -3.06
N LEU A 8 10.35 9.75 -1.85
CA LEU A 8 11.06 8.97 -0.82
C LEU A 8 10.52 7.54 -0.63
N LEU A 9 9.50 7.14 -1.42
CA LEU A 9 8.88 5.82 -1.37
C LEU A 9 9.14 5.10 -2.69
N HIS A 10 9.86 3.99 -2.63
CA HIS A 10 10.18 3.16 -3.78
C HIS A 10 9.41 1.84 -3.70
N LEU A 11 8.55 1.58 -4.67
CA LEU A 11 7.94 0.25 -4.84
C LEU A 11 9.05 -0.73 -5.23
N THR A 12 9.30 -1.73 -4.39
CA THR A 12 10.33 -2.76 -4.63
C THR A 12 9.73 -4.07 -5.11
N GLU A 13 8.45 -4.31 -4.82
CA GLU A 13 7.75 -5.54 -5.16
C GLU A 13 6.26 -5.30 -5.26
N LEU A 14 5.60 -6.01 -6.17
CA LEU A 14 4.15 -6.01 -6.33
C LEU A 14 3.70 -7.42 -6.68
N GLU A 15 2.87 -7.99 -5.82
CA GLU A 15 2.33 -9.32 -5.98
C GLU A 15 0.81 -9.27 -5.96
N SER A 16 0.18 -10.18 -6.71
CA SER A 16 -1.25 -10.40 -6.67
C SER A 16 -1.55 -11.88 -6.50
N ALA A 17 -2.57 -12.19 -5.70
CA ALA A 17 -3.04 -13.55 -5.48
C ALA A 17 -4.56 -13.59 -5.57
N ASP A 18 -5.10 -14.59 -6.27
CA ASP A 18 -6.54 -14.84 -6.31
C ASP A 18 -7.05 -15.20 -4.91
N ILE A 19 -8.25 -14.72 -4.59
CA ILE A 19 -8.98 -15.14 -3.40
C ILE A 19 -9.91 -16.28 -3.84
N GLU A 20 -9.57 -17.51 -3.44
CA GLU A 20 -10.30 -18.71 -3.86
C GLU A 20 -11.81 -18.59 -3.60
N GLY A 21 -12.61 -18.96 -4.61
CA GLY A 21 -14.07 -18.88 -4.53
C GLY A 21 -14.65 -17.48 -4.69
N ASN A 22 -13.87 -16.51 -5.18
CA ASN A 22 -14.33 -15.16 -5.47
C ASN A 22 -13.64 -14.57 -6.72
N ASP A 23 -14.30 -13.64 -7.40
CA ASP A 23 -13.73 -12.86 -8.52
C ASP A 23 -12.85 -11.71 -8.02
N ARG A 24 -12.13 -11.93 -6.92
CA ARG A 24 -11.34 -10.91 -6.22
C ARG A 24 -9.90 -11.37 -6.07
N VAL A 25 -9.00 -10.39 -6.03
CA VAL A 25 -7.58 -10.59 -5.79
C VAL A 25 -7.15 -9.84 -4.54
N THR A 26 -6.13 -10.36 -3.86
CA THR A 26 -5.30 -9.57 -2.94
C THR A 26 -4.16 -8.98 -3.75
N VAL A 27 -3.84 -7.70 -3.52
CA VAL A 27 -2.64 -7.06 -4.06
C VAL A 27 -1.76 -6.64 -2.89
N ALA A 28 -0.50 -7.07 -2.89
CA ALA A 28 0.50 -6.75 -1.88
C ALA A 28 1.65 -5.98 -2.53
N ALA A 29 1.99 -4.83 -1.96
CA ALA A 29 3.09 -3.98 -2.42
C ALA A 29 4.14 -3.86 -1.31
N THR A 30 5.40 -4.16 -1.62
CA THR A 30 6.53 -3.87 -0.73
C THR A 30 7.12 -2.52 -1.13
N ILE A 31 7.20 -1.60 -0.17
CA ILE A 31 7.73 -0.26 -0.39
C ILE A 31 8.94 -0.05 0.51
N ARG A 32 10.04 0.41 -0.09
CA ARG A 32 11.21 0.91 0.63
C ARG A 32 11.06 2.41 0.81
N ALA A 33 11.17 2.87 2.05
CA ALA A 33 11.20 4.30 2.37
C ALA A 33 12.61 4.69 2.85
N GLU A 34 13.14 5.81 2.36
CA GLU A 34 14.37 6.39 2.94
C GLU A 34 14.08 7.02 4.32
N VAL A 35 12.89 7.59 4.49
CA VAL A 35 12.36 8.10 5.75
C VAL A 35 10.91 7.64 5.87
N ILE A 36 10.60 6.89 6.93
CA ILE A 36 9.22 6.46 7.19
C ILE A 36 8.41 7.65 7.70
N SER A 37 7.28 7.91 7.05
CA SER A 37 6.29 8.89 7.48
C SER A 37 4.94 8.20 7.56
N ASP A 38 4.49 7.90 8.77
CA ASP A 38 3.19 7.25 9.02
C ASP A 38 2.06 8.04 8.35
N ALA A 39 2.09 9.37 8.42
CA ALA A 39 1.09 10.23 7.77
C ALA A 39 1.04 10.04 6.24
N ALA A 40 2.19 9.82 5.59
CA ALA A 40 2.22 9.57 4.15
C ALA A 40 1.66 8.18 3.81
N ILE A 41 1.99 7.16 4.61
CA ILE A 41 1.46 5.80 4.42
C ILE A 41 -0.05 5.76 4.68
N GLU A 42 -0.51 6.40 5.75
CA GLU A 42 -1.94 6.52 6.07
C GLU A 42 -2.73 7.25 4.98
N HIS A 43 -2.15 8.26 4.33
CA HIS A 43 -2.79 8.90 3.18
C HIS A 43 -2.96 7.92 2.02
N ILE A 44 -1.91 7.14 1.69
CA ILE A 44 -1.96 6.15 0.61
C ILE A 44 -3.00 5.06 0.92
N VAL A 45 -2.96 4.50 2.13
CA VAL A 45 -3.86 3.42 2.56
C VAL A 45 -5.30 3.93 2.68
N GLY A 46 -5.50 5.15 3.18
CA GLY A 46 -6.79 5.81 3.22
C GLY A 46 -7.37 6.05 1.83
N GLY A 47 -6.54 6.50 0.88
CA GLY A 47 -6.91 6.64 -0.53
C GLY A 47 -7.36 5.32 -1.13
N LEU A 48 -6.54 4.26 -1.00
CA LEU A 48 -6.89 2.91 -1.46
C LEU A 48 -8.19 2.40 -0.84
N SER A 49 -8.43 2.68 0.45
CA SER A 49 -9.64 2.25 1.15
C SER A 49 -10.93 2.93 0.64
N LEU A 50 -10.81 4.06 -0.07
CA LEU A 50 -11.94 4.78 -0.65
C LEU A 50 -12.24 4.37 -2.09
N GLU A 51 -11.35 3.61 -2.73
CA GLU A 51 -11.56 3.12 -4.09
C GLU A 51 -12.70 2.09 -4.13
N ALA A 52 -13.66 2.28 -5.03
CA ALA A 52 -14.88 1.45 -5.07
C ALA A 52 -14.61 -0.05 -5.32
N SER A 53 -13.48 -0.38 -5.94
CA SER A 53 -13.04 -1.75 -6.20
C SER A 53 -12.30 -2.38 -5.02
N VAL A 54 -11.91 -1.61 -4.01
CA VAL A 54 -11.12 -2.08 -2.87
C VAL A 54 -12.06 -2.44 -1.72
N ALA A 55 -12.00 -3.70 -1.30
CA ALA A 55 -12.77 -4.16 -0.14
C ALA A 55 -12.14 -3.73 1.18
N SER A 56 -10.80 -3.69 1.23
CA SER A 56 -10.01 -3.34 2.41
C SER A 56 -8.59 -3.03 2.00
N ALA A 57 -7.95 -2.06 2.66
CA ALA A 57 -6.51 -1.82 2.57
C ALA A 57 -5.89 -1.80 3.97
N ARG A 58 -4.65 -2.29 4.07
CA ARG A 58 -3.87 -2.30 5.32
C ARG A 58 -2.38 -2.16 5.00
N TRP A 59 -1.61 -1.71 5.98
CA TRP A 59 -0.15 -1.69 5.89
C TRP A 59 0.48 -2.26 7.17
N THR A 60 1.73 -2.69 7.04
CA THR A 60 2.56 -3.11 8.17
C THR A 60 3.99 -2.69 7.90
N ALA A 61 4.68 -2.12 8.89
CA ALA A 61 6.14 -1.95 8.82
C ALA A 61 6.84 -3.25 9.21
N ARG A 62 7.92 -3.57 8.49
CA ARG A 62 8.88 -4.60 8.91
C ARG A 62 10.14 -3.89 9.36
N HIS A 63 10.48 -4.00 10.63
CA HIS A 63 11.82 -3.59 11.10
C HIS A 63 12.79 -4.71 10.73
N GLY A 64 13.95 -4.35 10.15
CA GLY A 64 15.05 -5.31 9.98
C GLY A 64 15.60 -5.71 11.34
N GLU A 65 15.86 -6.99 11.53
CA GLU A 65 16.64 -7.52 12.67
C GLU A 65 18.12 -7.14 12.57
#